data_AF-A0A379V215-F1
#
_entry.id   AF-A0A379V215-F1
#
_cell.length_a   1.000
_cell.length_b   1.000
_cell.length_c   1.000
_cell.angle_alpha   90.00
_cell.angle_beta   90.00
_cell.angle_gamma   90.00
#
_symmetry.space_group_name_H-M   'P 1'
#
loop_
_entity.id
_entity.type
_entity.pdbx_description
1 polymer ?
#
loop_
_entity_poly.entity_id
_entity_poly.type
_entity_poly.pdbx_seq_one_letter_code
_entity_poly.pdbx_strand_id
1 'polypeptide(L)'
;MRQAVETAKETLYSFDQLKTNKSEPRRPLRKMVFNVPTRRELTSGERAIQHGLAIAAGIKAAKDLGNMPPNICNAAYLASQARQLADSYSKNVITRVIGEQQMRELGMNAYLAVGHGSQNESLMSVIEYKGNPSEDARPIVLVGKGLTFDSGGISIKPSEGMDEMKYDMCGAAAVYGVMRMVAELQLPINVIGVLAGCENMPGGRAYRPGDVLTTMSGQTVEVLNTDAEGRLVLCDVLTYV
;
A
#
# COMPACT_ATOMS: atom_id res chain seq x y z
N MET A 1 -22.32 11.75 -11.94
CA MET A 1 -22.05 12.42 -10.65
C MET A 1 -20.80 11.90 -9.96
N ARG A 2 -20.65 10.58 -9.70
CA ARG A 2 -19.47 10.02 -9.03
C ARG A 2 -18.14 10.45 -9.67
N GLN A 3 -18.02 10.29 -10.99
CA GLN A 3 -16.86 10.74 -11.78
C GLN A 3 -16.52 12.22 -11.54
N ALA A 4 -17.53 13.10 -11.53
CA ALA A 4 -17.30 14.54 -11.30
C ALA A 4 -16.74 14.82 -9.89
N VAL A 5 -17.18 14.05 -8.87
CA VAL A 5 -16.63 14.16 -7.50
C VAL A 5 -15.19 13.67 -7.45
N GLU A 6 -14.92 12.50 -8.02
CA GLU A 6 -13.57 11.92 -8.08
C GLU A 6 -12.60 12.87 -8.81
N THR A 7 -12.97 13.34 -10.02
CA THR A 7 -12.18 14.31 -10.79
C THR A 7 -12.01 15.63 -10.05
N ALA A 8 -13.06 16.19 -9.43
CA ALA A 8 -12.93 17.43 -8.68
C ALA A 8 -11.95 17.30 -7.52
N LYS A 9 -11.89 16.14 -6.86
CA LYS A 9 -10.90 15.87 -5.81
C LYS A 9 -9.49 15.68 -6.38
N GLU A 10 -9.37 15.03 -7.53
CA GLU A 10 -8.10 14.87 -8.24
C GLU A 10 -7.47 16.22 -8.61
N THR A 11 -8.25 17.13 -9.20
CA THR A 11 -7.81 18.49 -9.54
C THR A 11 -7.31 19.29 -8.34
N LEU A 12 -7.78 18.96 -7.13
CA LEU A 12 -7.40 19.62 -5.89
C LEU A 12 -6.20 18.94 -5.20
N TYR A 13 -5.62 17.91 -5.79
CA TYR A 13 -4.44 17.27 -5.21
C TYR A 13 -3.22 18.20 -5.26
N SER A 14 -2.47 18.26 -4.17
CA SER A 14 -1.14 18.86 -4.15
C SER A 14 -0.28 18.13 -3.12
N PHE A 15 1.03 18.11 -3.35
CA PHE A 15 2.01 17.48 -2.48
C PHE A 15 3.11 18.48 -2.11
N ASP A 16 2.81 19.32 -1.13
CA ASP A 16 3.70 20.42 -0.70
C ASP A 16 4.23 20.24 0.73
N GLN A 17 3.94 19.10 1.37
CA GLN A 17 4.29 18.84 2.77
C GLN A 17 5.79 18.82 3.06
N LEU A 18 6.61 18.55 2.04
CA LEU A 18 8.08 18.55 2.13
C LEU A 18 8.72 19.85 1.62
N LYS A 19 7.91 20.82 1.18
CA LYS A 19 8.40 22.14 0.75
C LYS A 19 8.48 23.09 1.93
N THR A 20 9.58 23.83 2.04
CA THR A 20 9.73 24.93 3.02
C THR A 20 8.86 26.13 2.64
N ASN A 21 8.90 26.52 1.36
CA ASN A 21 8.07 27.59 0.81
C ASN A 21 6.74 27.01 0.32
N LYS A 22 5.76 26.96 1.22
CA LYS A 22 4.42 26.46 0.91
C LYS A 22 3.61 27.59 0.25
N SER A 23 3.27 27.44 -1.03
CA SER A 23 2.20 28.24 -1.61
C SER A 23 0.88 27.67 -1.11
N GLU A 24 0.17 28.36 -0.20
CA GLU A 24 -1.19 27.95 0.15
C GLU A 24 -2.10 28.11 -1.08
N PRO A 25 -2.61 27.01 -1.66
CA PRO A 25 -3.44 27.14 -2.86
C PRO A 25 -4.73 27.87 -2.49
N ARG A 26 -5.00 29.01 -3.13
CA ARG A 26 -6.23 29.77 -2.91
C ARG A 26 -7.43 28.97 -3.40
N ARG A 27 -8.19 28.38 -2.49
CA ARG A 27 -9.40 27.56 -2.77
C ARG A 27 -10.66 28.22 -2.18
N PRO A 28 -11.22 29.27 -2.80
CA PRO A 28 -12.40 29.96 -2.29
C PRO A 28 -13.66 29.11 -2.41
N LEU A 29 -13.73 28.20 -3.39
CA LEU A 29 -14.83 27.26 -3.56
C LEU A 29 -14.80 26.19 -2.46
N ARG A 30 -15.67 26.34 -1.47
CA ARG A 30 -15.79 25.39 -0.33
C ARG A 30 -16.80 24.27 -0.55
N LYS A 31 -17.80 24.49 -1.42
CA LYS A 31 -18.87 23.54 -1.70
C LYS A 31 -19.32 23.68 -3.14
N MET A 32 -19.59 22.55 -3.79
CA MET A 32 -20.22 22.48 -5.11
C MET A 32 -21.52 21.68 -4.96
N VAL A 33 -22.60 22.16 -5.57
CA VAL A 33 -23.88 21.46 -5.61
C VAL A 33 -24.08 20.92 -7.02
N PHE A 34 -24.27 19.62 -7.15
CA PHE A 34 -24.61 19.00 -8.43
C PHE A 34 -26.12 18.95 -8.60
N ASN A 35 -26.62 19.50 -9.71
CA ASN A 35 -28.02 19.36 -10.07
C ASN A 35 -28.29 17.96 -10.64
N VAL A 36 -29.49 17.43 -10.36
CA VAL A 36 -30.01 16.20 -10.97
C VAL A 36 -31.29 16.52 -11.75
N PRO A 37 -31.65 15.73 -12.78
CA PRO A 37 -32.81 16.04 -13.64
C PRO A 37 -34.11 16.20 -12.88
N THR A 38 -34.40 15.29 -11.93
CA THR A 38 -35.60 15.32 -11.10
C THR A 38 -35.32 14.85 -9.68
N ARG A 39 -36.33 14.92 -8.80
CA ARG A 39 -36.23 14.38 -7.44
C ARG A 39 -35.97 12.87 -7.39
N ARG A 40 -36.28 12.13 -8.44
CA ARG A 40 -36.08 10.66 -8.49
C ARG A 40 -34.61 10.27 -8.44
N GLU A 41 -33.72 11.13 -8.95
CA GLU A 41 -32.28 10.84 -9.02
C GLU A 41 -31.52 11.24 -7.74
N LEU A 42 -32.16 11.92 -6.78
CA LEU A 42 -31.51 12.45 -5.58
C LEU A 42 -30.76 11.36 -4.80
N THR A 43 -31.43 10.24 -4.49
CA THR A 43 -30.81 9.13 -3.73
C THR A 43 -29.61 8.53 -4.46
N SER A 44 -29.69 8.39 -5.80
CA SER A 44 -28.57 7.90 -6.60
C SER A 44 -27.40 8.90 -6.63
N GLY A 45 -27.70 10.20 -6.64
CA GLY A 45 -26.73 11.28 -6.56
C GLY A 45 -26.00 11.32 -5.21
N GLU A 46 -26.73 11.20 -4.10
CA GLU A 46 -26.17 11.14 -2.75
C GLU A 46 -25.22 9.94 -2.58
N ARG A 47 -25.65 8.75 -3.01
CA ARG A 47 -24.78 7.55 -3.02
C ARG A 47 -23.55 7.75 -3.91
N ALA A 48 -23.71 8.37 -5.07
CA ALA A 48 -22.60 8.68 -5.95
C ALA A 48 -21.58 9.65 -5.32
N ILE A 49 -22.05 10.65 -4.55
CA ILE A 49 -21.17 11.55 -3.80
C ILE A 49 -20.46 10.79 -2.68
N GLN A 50 -21.18 10.00 -1.89
CA GLN A 50 -20.62 9.21 -0.80
C GLN A 50 -19.50 8.28 -1.31
N HIS A 51 -19.77 7.50 -2.36
CA HIS A 51 -18.78 6.61 -2.96
C HIS A 51 -17.59 7.39 -3.55
N GLY A 52 -17.87 8.47 -4.30
CA GLY A 52 -16.82 9.26 -4.95
C GLY A 52 -15.87 9.93 -3.95
N LEU A 53 -16.38 10.38 -2.79
CA LEU A 53 -15.55 10.95 -1.73
C LEU A 53 -14.65 9.89 -1.08
N ALA A 54 -15.18 8.73 -0.74
CA ALA A 54 -14.40 7.65 -0.12
C ALA A 54 -13.33 7.09 -1.07
N ILE A 55 -13.67 6.92 -2.36
CA ILE A 55 -12.72 6.51 -3.39
C ILE A 55 -11.62 7.57 -3.57
N ALA A 56 -11.99 8.85 -3.67
CA ALA A 56 -11.02 9.93 -3.80
C ALA A 56 -10.11 10.08 -2.57
N ALA A 57 -10.62 9.81 -1.36
CA ALA A 57 -9.81 9.78 -0.14
C ALA A 57 -8.79 8.63 -0.18
N GLY A 58 -9.19 7.44 -0.63
CA GLY A 58 -8.29 6.31 -0.85
C GLY A 58 -7.21 6.60 -1.91
N ILE A 59 -7.59 7.17 -3.06
CA ILE A 59 -6.66 7.59 -4.12
C ILE A 59 -5.66 8.62 -3.59
N LYS A 60 -6.14 9.65 -2.87
CA LYS A 60 -5.27 10.66 -2.25
C LYS A 60 -4.25 10.00 -1.32
N ALA A 61 -4.70 9.09 -0.45
CA ALA A 61 -3.81 8.40 0.48
C ALA A 61 -2.74 7.58 -0.26
N ALA A 62 -3.11 6.85 -1.31
CA ALA A 62 -2.15 6.11 -2.13
C ALA A 62 -1.12 7.04 -2.79
N LYS A 63 -1.56 8.17 -3.37
CA LYS A 63 -0.65 9.16 -3.97
C LYS A 63 0.28 9.78 -2.93
N ASP A 64 -0.20 10.08 -1.73
CA ASP A 64 0.65 10.64 -0.67
C ASP A 64 1.72 9.65 -0.24
N LEU A 65 1.39 8.37 -0.11
CA LEU A 65 2.37 7.32 0.21
C LEU A 65 3.41 7.15 -0.90
N GLY A 66 2.99 7.08 -2.17
CA GLY A 66 3.91 6.94 -3.30
C GLY A 66 4.77 8.18 -3.53
N ASN A 67 4.24 9.38 -3.31
CA ASN A 67 5.00 10.62 -3.47
C ASN A 67 6.01 10.84 -2.35
N MET A 68 5.78 10.26 -1.17
CA MET A 68 6.67 10.33 -0.03
C MET A 68 8.02 9.66 -0.37
N PRO A 69 9.15 10.32 -0.14
CA PRO A 69 10.46 9.80 -0.53
C PRO A 69 10.88 8.62 0.38
N PRO A 70 11.75 7.72 -0.10
CA PRO A 70 12.11 6.48 0.58
C PRO A 70 12.83 6.71 1.92
N ASN A 71 13.49 7.86 2.11
CA ASN A 71 14.09 8.23 3.39
C ASN A 71 13.04 8.53 4.49
N ILE A 72 11.77 8.67 4.13
CA ILE A 72 10.64 8.82 5.06
C ILE A 72 9.71 7.61 4.97
N CYS A 73 9.30 7.25 3.75
CA CYS A 73 8.36 6.17 3.46
C CYS A 73 9.06 4.82 3.35
N ASN A 74 9.58 4.30 4.47
CA ASN A 74 10.10 2.93 4.56
C ASN A 74 9.03 1.94 5.08
N ALA A 75 9.38 0.67 5.23
CA ALA A 75 8.43 -0.36 5.67
C ALA A 75 7.83 -0.04 7.06
N ALA A 76 8.61 0.57 7.96
CA ALA A 76 8.13 1.01 9.26
C ALA A 76 7.13 2.17 9.17
N TYR A 77 7.30 3.06 8.20
CA TYR A 77 6.33 4.10 7.88
C TYR A 77 5.02 3.49 7.38
N LEU A 78 5.05 2.52 6.46
CA LEU A 78 3.85 1.80 6.02
C LEU A 78 3.12 1.12 7.19
N ALA A 79 3.87 0.47 8.08
CA ALA A 79 3.33 -0.13 9.30
C ALA A 79 2.70 0.91 10.24
N SER A 80 3.32 2.09 10.40
CA SER A 80 2.76 3.20 11.17
C SER A 80 1.44 3.70 10.57
N GLN A 81 1.38 3.88 9.25
CA GLN A 81 0.17 4.32 8.55
C GLN A 81 -0.96 3.29 8.67
N ALA A 82 -0.64 2.00 8.61
CA ALA A 82 -1.58 0.90 8.83
C ALA A 82 -2.16 0.90 10.26
N ARG A 83 -1.34 1.18 11.28
CA ARG A 83 -1.82 1.32 12.67
C ARG A 83 -2.73 2.54 12.84
N GLN A 84 -2.33 3.70 12.32
CA GLN A 84 -3.14 4.92 12.36
C GLN A 84 -4.51 4.74 11.67
N LEU A 85 -4.57 3.94 10.61
CA LEU A 85 -5.83 3.58 9.96
C LEU A 85 -6.73 2.75 10.90
N ALA A 86 -6.17 1.76 11.59
CA ALA A 86 -6.91 0.98 12.58
C ALA A 86 -7.40 1.85 13.74
N ASP A 87 -6.58 2.77 14.25
CA ASP A 87 -6.98 3.71 15.31
C ASP A 87 -8.16 4.59 14.86
N SER A 88 -8.11 5.08 13.61
CA SER A 88 -9.16 5.92 13.02
C SER A 88 -10.46 5.17 12.75
N TYR A 89 -10.41 3.85 12.54
CA TYR A 89 -11.54 3.00 12.15
C TYR A 89 -11.67 1.76 13.04
N SER A 90 -11.43 1.92 14.34
CA SER A 90 -11.26 0.85 15.33
C SER A 90 -12.45 -0.10 15.51
N LYS A 91 -13.64 0.29 15.03
CA LYS A 91 -14.84 -0.54 15.09
C LYS A 91 -14.68 -1.85 14.31
N ASN A 92 -14.12 -1.78 13.10
CA ASN A 92 -14.06 -2.91 12.17
C ASN A 92 -12.63 -3.17 11.64
N VAL A 93 -11.66 -2.32 11.96
CA VAL A 93 -10.29 -2.42 11.44
C VAL A 93 -9.32 -2.81 12.55
N ILE A 94 -8.53 -3.84 12.31
CA ILE A 94 -7.42 -4.28 13.16
C ILE A 94 -6.17 -4.36 12.30
N THR A 95 -5.03 -3.91 12.81
CA THR A 95 -3.74 -4.02 12.12
C THR A 95 -2.78 -4.87 12.92
N ARG A 96 -2.12 -5.82 12.24
CA ARG A 96 -0.98 -6.58 12.75
C ARG A 96 0.25 -6.28 11.90
N VAL A 97 1.43 -6.32 12.52
CA VAL A 97 2.71 -6.13 11.82
C VAL A 97 3.58 -7.32 12.13
N ILE A 98 4.10 -7.96 11.09
CA ILE A 98 4.98 -9.12 11.14
C ILE A 98 6.38 -8.62 10.75
N GLY A 99 7.33 -8.75 11.68
CA GLY A 99 8.73 -8.37 11.45
C GLY A 99 9.62 -9.54 11.06
N GLU A 100 10.91 -9.27 10.84
CA GLU A 100 11.84 -10.24 10.25
C GLU A 100 12.00 -11.51 11.11
N GLN A 101 11.96 -11.37 12.44
CA GLN A 101 12.03 -12.52 13.35
C GLN A 101 10.84 -13.48 13.12
N GLN A 102 9.63 -12.95 13.02
CA GLN A 102 8.42 -13.74 12.77
C GLN A 102 8.40 -14.30 11.34
N MET A 103 8.87 -13.53 10.35
CA MET A 103 9.03 -14.03 8.98
C MET A 103 9.98 -15.23 8.93
N ARG A 104 11.05 -15.22 9.75
CA ARG A 104 11.99 -16.35 9.85
C ARG A 104 11.35 -17.58 10.47
N GLU A 105 10.54 -17.40 11.52
CA GLU A 105 9.76 -18.47 12.14
C GLU A 105 8.71 -19.07 11.19
N LEU A 106 8.14 -18.23 10.31
CA LEU A 106 7.20 -18.65 9.26
C LEU A 106 7.88 -19.26 8.03
N GLY A 107 9.22 -19.20 7.93
CA GLY A 107 9.95 -19.72 6.77
C GLY A 107 9.87 -18.84 5.51
N MET A 108 9.57 -17.55 5.64
CA MET A 108 9.49 -16.59 4.53
C MET A 108 10.88 -16.15 4.04
N ASN A 109 11.74 -17.10 3.67
CA ASN A 109 13.14 -16.81 3.38
C ASN A 109 13.33 -16.08 2.04
N ALA A 110 12.39 -16.20 1.09
CA ALA A 110 12.48 -15.47 -0.17
C ALA A 110 12.23 -13.97 0.06
N TYR A 111 11.27 -13.64 0.91
CA TYR A 111 11.01 -12.27 1.35
C TYR A 111 12.18 -11.70 2.15
N LEU A 112 12.67 -12.44 3.16
CA LEU A 112 13.82 -12.02 3.98
C LEU A 112 15.08 -11.76 3.16
N ALA A 113 15.34 -12.58 2.13
CA ALA A 113 16.52 -12.42 1.28
C ALA A 113 16.54 -11.06 0.55
N VAL A 114 15.38 -10.61 0.06
CA VAL A 114 15.26 -9.32 -0.64
C VAL A 114 15.66 -8.15 0.26
N GLY A 115 15.20 -8.14 1.52
CA GLY A 115 15.46 -7.04 2.45
C GLY A 115 16.84 -7.07 3.11
N HIS A 116 17.54 -8.22 3.08
CA HIS A 116 18.77 -8.44 3.85
C HIS A 116 19.92 -7.47 3.52
N GLY A 117 19.92 -6.90 2.32
CA GLY A 117 20.88 -5.89 1.88
C GLY A 117 20.65 -4.51 2.49
N SER A 118 19.43 -4.20 2.94
CA SER A 118 19.08 -2.92 3.55
C SER A 118 19.41 -2.87 5.05
N GLN A 119 19.42 -1.66 5.60
CA GLN A 119 19.36 -1.40 7.05
C GLN A 119 17.93 -1.25 7.57
N ASN A 120 16.96 -1.00 6.68
CA ASN A 120 15.55 -0.93 7.02
C ASN A 120 15.02 -2.36 7.19
N GLU A 121 14.35 -2.62 8.31
CA GLU A 121 13.72 -3.91 8.58
C GLU A 121 12.60 -4.19 7.56
N SER A 122 12.53 -5.43 7.08
CA SER A 122 11.39 -5.93 6.30
C SER A 122 10.16 -6.09 7.20
N LEU A 123 9.06 -5.43 6.86
CA LEU A 123 7.84 -5.43 7.67
C LEU A 123 6.61 -5.69 6.80
N MET A 124 5.84 -6.70 7.18
CA MET A 124 4.54 -6.99 6.56
C MET A 124 3.41 -6.48 7.44
N SER A 125 2.64 -5.53 6.91
CA SER A 125 1.45 -5.02 7.61
C SER A 125 0.21 -5.74 7.11
N VAL A 126 -0.56 -6.34 8.01
CA VAL A 126 -1.83 -7.01 7.73
C VAL A 126 -2.95 -6.17 8.32
N ILE A 127 -3.77 -5.57 7.46
CA ILE A 127 -4.92 -4.74 7.81
C ILE A 127 -6.18 -5.59 7.62
N GLU A 128 -6.80 -5.99 8.71
CA GLU A 128 -8.04 -6.78 8.71
C GLU A 128 -9.24 -5.84 8.84
N TYR A 129 -10.14 -5.85 7.85
CA TYR A 129 -11.44 -5.20 7.89
C TYR A 129 -12.55 -6.25 8.01
N LYS A 130 -13.30 -6.23 9.12
CA LYS A 130 -14.42 -7.14 9.38
C LYS A 130 -15.75 -6.40 9.29
N GLY A 131 -16.31 -6.32 8.08
CA GLY A 131 -17.61 -5.70 7.82
C GLY A 131 -18.79 -6.68 7.86
N ASN A 132 -18.55 -7.98 7.73
CA ASN A 132 -19.58 -9.02 7.80
C ASN A 132 -19.36 -9.89 9.06
N PRO A 133 -20.32 -9.93 10.01
CA PRO A 133 -20.18 -10.68 11.25
C PRO A 133 -20.34 -12.20 11.07
N SER A 134 -20.84 -12.66 9.92
CA SER A 134 -21.09 -14.08 9.68
C SER A 134 -19.79 -14.90 9.69
N GLU A 135 -19.81 -16.07 10.32
CA GLU A 135 -18.64 -16.94 10.45
C GLU A 135 -18.21 -17.59 9.12
N ASP A 136 -19.16 -17.77 8.20
CA ASP A 136 -18.94 -18.30 6.86
C ASP A 136 -18.48 -17.25 5.83
N ALA A 137 -18.47 -15.96 6.21
CA ALA A 137 -18.09 -14.86 5.34
C ALA A 137 -16.58 -14.87 5.06
N ARG A 138 -16.19 -15.54 3.97
CA ARG A 138 -14.81 -15.60 3.48
C ARG A 138 -14.28 -14.20 3.15
N PRO A 139 -13.04 -13.86 3.55
CA PRO A 139 -12.46 -12.56 3.25
C PRO A 139 -12.01 -12.48 1.78
N ILE A 140 -12.01 -11.26 1.24
CA ILE A 140 -11.25 -10.91 0.04
C ILE A 140 -9.87 -10.45 0.50
N VAL A 141 -8.81 -11.07 0.00
CA VAL A 141 -7.43 -10.67 0.33
C VAL A 141 -6.82 -9.86 -0.81
N LEU A 142 -6.25 -8.71 -0.47
CA LEU A 142 -5.54 -7.82 -1.39
C LEU A 142 -4.08 -7.76 -0.96
N VAL A 143 -3.17 -8.19 -1.84
CA VAL A 143 -1.72 -8.21 -1.56
C VAL A 143 -1.03 -7.14 -2.41
N GLY A 144 -0.35 -6.20 -1.75
CA GLY A 144 0.36 -5.10 -2.40
C GLY A 144 1.87 -5.22 -2.25
N LYS A 145 2.60 -5.21 -3.38
CA LYS A 145 4.06 -5.03 -3.42
C LYS A 145 4.42 -3.72 -2.72
N GLY A 146 5.30 -3.77 -1.72
CA GLY A 146 5.68 -2.64 -0.87
C GLY A 146 7.17 -2.34 -0.88
N LEU A 147 7.84 -2.40 -2.04
CA LEU A 147 9.26 -2.05 -2.14
C LEU A 147 9.41 -0.53 -2.03
N THR A 148 9.82 -0.06 -0.85
CA THR A 148 9.86 1.38 -0.54
C THR A 148 10.96 2.10 -1.29
N PHE A 149 11.99 1.36 -1.66
CA PHE A 149 12.95 1.73 -2.69
C PHE A 149 13.50 0.46 -3.31
N ASP A 150 13.72 0.51 -4.62
CA ASP A 150 14.30 -0.57 -5.39
C ASP A 150 15.48 -0.06 -6.22
N SER A 151 16.69 -0.31 -5.74
CA SER A 151 17.89 -0.04 -6.53
C SER A 151 18.22 -1.16 -7.52
N GLY A 152 17.49 -2.27 -7.46
CA GLY A 152 17.78 -3.56 -8.11
C GLY A 152 18.73 -4.49 -7.35
N GLY A 153 19.18 -4.11 -6.15
CA GLY A 153 20.13 -4.91 -5.37
C GLY A 153 21.51 -5.02 -6.06
N ILE A 154 22.12 -6.20 -6.05
CA ILE A 154 23.41 -6.46 -6.73
C ILE A 154 23.30 -6.30 -8.25
N SER A 155 22.17 -6.70 -8.84
CA SER A 155 21.76 -6.41 -10.21
C SER A 155 21.28 -4.97 -10.36
N ILE A 156 22.17 -4.01 -10.02
CA ILE A 156 21.83 -2.59 -9.85
C ILE A 156 21.25 -1.95 -11.12
N LYS A 157 20.20 -1.13 -10.94
CA LYS A 157 19.60 -0.33 -12.01
C LYS A 157 20.54 0.80 -12.47
N PRO A 158 20.38 1.32 -13.71
CA PRO A 158 21.02 2.55 -14.14
C PRO A 158 20.58 3.76 -13.29
N SER A 159 21.42 4.80 -13.23
CA SER A 159 21.11 6.00 -12.44
C SER A 159 19.94 6.82 -12.99
N GLU A 160 19.70 6.77 -14.31
CA GLU A 160 18.62 7.52 -14.96
C GLU A 160 17.26 7.05 -14.45
N GLY A 161 16.49 7.97 -13.85
CA GLY A 161 15.13 7.70 -13.35
C GLY A 161 15.05 6.82 -12.09
N MET A 162 16.18 6.50 -11.45
CA MET A 162 16.17 5.65 -10.24
C MET A 162 15.39 6.28 -9.07
N ASP A 163 15.23 7.61 -9.04
CA ASP A 163 14.40 8.29 -8.04
C ASP A 163 12.91 7.92 -8.14
N GLU A 164 12.44 7.48 -9.31
CA GLU A 164 11.09 6.97 -9.52
C GLU A 164 10.86 5.61 -8.83
N MET A 165 11.92 4.90 -8.43
CA MET A 165 11.80 3.61 -7.74
C MET A 165 11.25 3.73 -6.31
N LYS A 166 11.06 4.95 -5.81
CA LYS A 166 10.18 5.18 -4.64
C LYS A 166 8.72 4.76 -4.90
N TYR A 167 8.30 4.67 -6.16
CA TYR A 167 6.95 4.23 -6.54
C TYR A 167 6.81 2.70 -6.61
N ASP A 168 7.88 1.95 -6.33
CA ASP A 168 7.85 0.48 -6.37
C ASP A 168 7.06 -0.15 -5.20
N MET A 169 6.53 0.69 -4.31
CA MET A 169 5.56 0.36 -3.25
C MET A 169 4.12 0.77 -3.60
N CYS A 170 3.84 1.26 -4.81
CA CYS A 170 2.51 1.74 -5.18
C CYS A 170 1.43 0.64 -5.13
N GLY A 171 1.81 -0.64 -5.22
CA GLY A 171 0.91 -1.76 -4.97
C GLY A 171 0.39 -1.75 -3.52
N ALA A 172 1.29 -1.64 -2.55
CA ALA A 172 0.94 -1.45 -1.14
C ALA A 172 0.18 -0.13 -0.92
N ALA A 173 0.58 0.96 -1.58
CA ALA A 173 -0.13 2.24 -1.50
C ALA A 173 -1.59 2.12 -1.95
N ALA A 174 -1.85 1.40 -3.04
CA ALA A 174 -3.18 1.14 -3.55
C ALA A 174 -4.00 0.28 -2.59
N VAL A 175 -3.43 -0.81 -2.05
CA VAL A 175 -4.09 -1.63 -1.03
C VAL A 175 -4.47 -0.79 0.19
N TYR A 176 -3.55 0.03 0.72
CA TYR A 176 -3.85 0.95 1.81
C TYR A 176 -5.00 1.90 1.48
N GLY A 177 -5.00 2.49 0.27
CA GLY A 177 -6.08 3.35 -0.21
C GLY A 177 -7.44 2.62 -0.27
N VAL A 178 -7.46 1.36 -0.71
CA VAL A 178 -8.67 0.53 -0.73
C VAL A 178 -9.14 0.21 0.70
N MET A 179 -8.22 -0.12 1.62
CA MET A 179 -8.56 -0.36 3.02
C MET A 179 -9.14 0.88 3.70
N ARG A 180 -8.59 2.06 3.38
CA ARG A 180 -9.13 3.35 3.84
C ARG A 180 -10.53 3.62 3.28
N MET A 181 -10.78 3.27 2.02
CA MET A 181 -12.07 3.44 1.35
C MET A 181 -13.14 2.51 1.92
N VAL A 182 -12.84 1.21 2.07
CA VAL A 182 -13.80 0.22 2.59
C VAL A 182 -14.18 0.52 4.05
N ALA A 183 -13.22 1.00 4.85
CA ALA A 183 -13.47 1.43 6.22
C ALA A 183 -14.42 2.64 6.31
N GLU A 184 -14.30 3.62 5.39
CA GLU A 184 -15.18 4.78 5.34
C GLU A 184 -16.60 4.43 4.86
N LEU A 185 -16.71 3.57 3.85
CA LEU A 185 -18.02 3.13 3.35
C LEU A 185 -18.70 2.10 4.24
N GLN A 186 -17.98 1.52 5.20
CA GLN A 186 -18.47 0.46 6.09
C GLN A 186 -19.17 -0.66 5.30
N LEU A 187 -18.53 -1.14 4.23
CA LEU A 187 -19.13 -2.16 3.36
C LEU A 187 -19.38 -3.48 4.12
N PRO A 188 -20.49 -4.18 3.87
CA PRO A 188 -20.85 -5.40 4.60
C PRO A 188 -20.09 -6.65 4.09
N ILE A 189 -18.77 -6.56 3.99
CA ILE A 189 -17.86 -7.61 3.51
C ILE A 189 -16.61 -7.69 4.39
N ASN A 190 -15.89 -8.80 4.32
CA ASN A 190 -14.60 -8.96 4.99
C ASN A 190 -13.47 -8.75 3.98
N VAL A 191 -12.50 -7.90 4.31
CA VAL A 191 -11.35 -7.58 3.43
C VAL A 191 -10.07 -7.61 4.26
N ILE A 192 -9.02 -8.24 3.75
CA ILE A 192 -7.68 -8.21 4.34
C ILE A 192 -6.75 -7.53 3.35
N GLY A 193 -6.12 -6.43 3.75
CA GLY A 193 -5.10 -5.75 2.97
C GLY A 193 -3.71 -6.03 3.52
N VAL A 194 -2.82 -6.59 2.69
CA VAL A 194 -1.43 -6.86 3.08
C VAL A 194 -0.49 -5.89 2.36
N LEU A 195 0.32 -5.17 3.14
CA LEU A 195 1.38 -4.30 2.67
C LEU A 195 2.71 -5.02 2.89
N ALA A 196 3.31 -5.54 1.82
CA ALA A 196 4.57 -6.29 1.88
C ALA A 196 5.77 -5.33 1.82
N GLY A 197 6.03 -4.63 2.92
CA GLY A 197 7.04 -3.58 3.04
C GLY A 197 8.46 -4.12 3.08
N CYS A 198 9.33 -3.65 2.18
CA CYS A 198 10.75 -4.04 2.12
C CYS A 198 11.54 -3.01 1.31
N GLU A 199 12.86 -3.08 1.35
CA GLU A 199 13.75 -2.23 0.55
C GLU A 199 14.84 -3.09 -0.10
N ASN A 200 15.04 -2.94 -1.41
CA ASN A 200 16.03 -3.73 -2.16
C ASN A 200 17.28 -2.89 -2.40
N MET A 201 18.36 -3.22 -1.69
CA MET A 201 19.60 -2.44 -1.66
C MET A 201 20.83 -3.34 -1.94
N PRO A 202 21.88 -2.82 -2.60
CA PRO A 202 23.14 -3.53 -2.71
C PRO A 202 23.90 -3.41 -1.39
N GLY A 203 24.76 -4.38 -1.12
CA GLY A 203 25.62 -4.32 0.07
C GLY A 203 26.31 -5.65 0.33
N GLY A 204 27.24 -5.67 1.28
CA GLY A 204 27.99 -6.89 1.63
C GLY A 204 27.12 -8.03 2.20
N ARG A 205 25.88 -7.71 2.60
CA ARG A 205 24.87 -8.69 3.06
C ARG A 205 23.81 -9.01 2.01
N ALA A 206 23.74 -8.28 0.89
CA ALA A 206 22.68 -8.46 -0.08
C ALA A 206 22.70 -9.88 -0.67
N TYR A 207 21.51 -10.42 -0.93
CA TYR A 207 21.35 -11.61 -1.75
C TYR A 207 21.86 -11.36 -3.18
N ARG A 208 22.23 -12.43 -3.89
CA ARG A 208 23.04 -12.35 -5.11
C ARG A 208 22.41 -13.16 -6.25
N PRO A 209 22.70 -12.79 -7.51
CA PRO A 209 22.49 -13.69 -8.63
C PRO A 209 23.20 -15.04 -8.39
N GLY A 210 22.49 -16.14 -8.57
CA GLY A 210 22.93 -17.51 -8.30
C GLY A 210 22.58 -18.04 -6.90
N ASP A 211 22.09 -17.20 -5.98
CA ASP A 211 21.56 -17.70 -4.71
C ASP A 211 20.28 -18.52 -4.97
N VAL A 212 20.11 -19.63 -4.25
CA VAL A 212 18.90 -20.47 -4.28
C VAL A 212 18.16 -20.31 -2.96
N LEU A 213 16.94 -19.76 -3.02
CA LEU A 213 16.12 -19.45 -1.87
C LEU A 213 15.05 -20.53 -1.67
N THR A 214 14.76 -20.89 -0.41
CA THR A 214 13.60 -21.75 -0.08
C THR A 214 12.45 -20.88 0.37
N THR A 215 11.40 -20.80 -0.44
CA THR A 215 10.17 -20.03 -0.17
C THR A 215 9.37 -20.64 0.99
N MET A 216 8.39 -19.88 1.50
CA MET A 216 7.47 -20.34 2.54
C MET A 216 6.67 -21.59 2.10
N SER A 217 6.43 -21.77 0.79
CA SER A 217 5.75 -22.96 0.26
C SER A 217 6.62 -24.22 0.25
N GLY A 218 7.91 -24.09 0.59
CA GLY A 218 8.92 -25.14 0.51
C GLY A 218 9.55 -25.31 -0.87
N GLN A 219 9.09 -24.56 -1.88
CA GLN A 219 9.70 -24.57 -3.22
C GLN A 219 11.01 -23.77 -3.22
N THR A 220 11.96 -24.21 -4.04
CA THR A 220 13.22 -23.49 -4.24
C THR A 220 13.16 -22.58 -5.46
N VAL A 221 13.82 -21.42 -5.38
CA VAL A 221 13.91 -20.43 -6.45
C VAL A 221 15.36 -20.02 -6.62
N GLU A 222 15.91 -20.25 -7.82
CA GLU A 222 17.21 -19.67 -8.20
C GLU A 222 17.02 -18.21 -8.60
N VAL A 223 17.77 -17.33 -7.96
CA VAL A 223 17.74 -15.89 -8.24
C VAL A 223 18.69 -15.61 -9.39
N LEU A 224 18.16 -15.42 -10.60
CA LEU A 224 18.99 -15.01 -11.75
C LEU A 224 19.25 -13.51 -11.77
N ASN A 225 18.37 -12.71 -11.17
CA ASN A 225 18.46 -11.25 -11.17
C ASN A 225 17.79 -10.70 -9.90
N THR A 226 18.50 -9.88 -9.13
CA THR A 226 18.01 -9.30 -7.88
C THR A 226 17.11 -8.06 -8.08
N ASP A 227 16.91 -7.64 -9.33
CA ASP A 227 15.94 -6.61 -9.77
C ASP A 227 14.57 -7.22 -10.12
N ALA A 228 14.43 -8.53 -9.93
CA ALA A 228 13.17 -9.26 -10.00
C ALA A 228 12.68 -9.61 -8.59
N GLU A 229 12.90 -8.73 -7.63
CA GLU A 229 12.66 -8.92 -6.19
C GLU A 229 11.18 -8.97 -5.81
N GLY A 230 10.33 -8.19 -6.48
CA GLY A 230 8.92 -8.07 -6.12
C GLY A 230 8.19 -9.43 -6.10
N ARG A 231 8.54 -10.34 -7.01
CA ARG A 231 7.95 -11.69 -7.02
C ARG A 231 8.43 -12.58 -5.88
N LEU A 232 9.66 -12.37 -5.38
CA LEU A 232 10.23 -13.11 -4.24
C LEU A 232 9.56 -12.68 -2.94
N VAL A 233 9.28 -11.39 -2.80
CA VAL A 233 8.45 -10.87 -1.70
C VAL A 233 7.03 -11.45 -1.79
N LEU A 234 6.39 -11.33 -2.96
CA LEU A 234 4.98 -11.69 -3.10
C LEU A 234 4.71 -13.19 -2.96
N CYS A 235 5.62 -14.09 -3.36
CA CYS A 235 5.35 -15.53 -3.29
C CYS A 235 5.20 -16.03 -1.84
N ASP A 236 5.99 -15.50 -0.92
CA ASP A 236 5.89 -15.86 0.50
C ASP A 236 4.60 -15.27 1.10
N VAL A 237 4.26 -14.03 0.75
CA VAL A 237 3.02 -13.39 1.22
C VAL A 237 1.78 -14.12 0.70
N LEU A 238 1.80 -14.58 -0.56
CA LEU A 238 0.73 -15.37 -1.15
C LEU A 238 0.58 -16.75 -0.50
N THR A 239 1.65 -17.31 0.06
CA THR A 239 1.61 -18.56 0.81
C THR A 239 1.09 -18.35 2.24
N TYR A 240 1.36 -17.18 2.82
CA TYR A 240 0.91 -16.81 4.16
C TYR A 240 -0.61 -16.62 4.26
N VAL A 241 -1.26 -16.08 3.22
CA VAL A 241 -2.68 -15.69 3.21
C VAL A 241 -3.66 -16.79 2.81
#